data_AF-A0A8H2XCG3-F1
#
_entry.id   AF-A0A8H2XCG3-F1
#
_cell.length_a   1.000
_cell.length_b   1.000
_cell.length_c   1.000
_cell.angle_alpha   90.00
_cell.angle_beta   90.00
_cell.angle_gamma   90.00
#
_symmetry.space_group_name_H-M   'P 1'
#
loop_
_entity.id
_entity.type
_entity.pdbx_description
1 polymer ?
#
loop_
_entity_poly.entity_id
_entity_poly.type
_entity_poly.pdbx_seq_one_letter_code
_entity_poly.pdbx_strand_id
1 'polypeptide(L)'
;KPSREAIASLERDIGGIQPPDGSSSERFLAIMRSVVNECWRQAAFIYLYMGVRGDSSGASSVKQAFKCFMKLLGGTRSGRMPDEFLILPLILISPAAQENRDREVIRRRLVGLHRGDRTHIANCYMLYVIEDYWARADAEARPIMWSDVAISRRKVLGI
;
A
#
# COMPACT_ATOMS: atom_id res chain seq x y z
N LYS A 1 5.17 -11.68 -19.51
CA LYS A 1 4.09 -10.74 -19.07
C LYS A 1 2.76 -11.48 -19.18
N PRO A 2 1.87 -11.37 -18.19
CA PRO A 2 0.55 -12.02 -18.24
C PRO A 2 -0.30 -11.47 -19.40
N SER A 3 -1.24 -12.28 -19.90
CA SER A 3 -2.15 -11.88 -20.98
C SER A 3 -3.12 -10.79 -20.51
N ARG A 4 -3.64 -10.00 -21.46
CA ARG A 4 -4.65 -8.97 -21.13
C ARG A 4 -5.90 -9.57 -20.50
N GLU A 5 -6.31 -10.75 -20.94
CA GLU A 5 -7.45 -11.48 -20.39
C GLU A 5 -7.21 -11.91 -18.94
N ALA A 6 -6.00 -12.36 -18.60
CA ALA A 6 -5.64 -12.71 -17.23
C ALA A 6 -5.68 -11.47 -16.32
N ILE A 7 -5.17 -10.33 -16.79
CA ILE A 7 -5.25 -9.05 -16.03
C ILE A 7 -6.71 -8.64 -15.84
N ALA A 8 -7.54 -8.68 -16.88
CA ALA A 8 -8.95 -8.31 -16.79
C ALA A 8 -9.76 -9.27 -15.89
N SER A 9 -9.37 -10.55 -15.82
CA SER A 9 -9.92 -11.48 -14.84
C SER A 9 -9.57 -11.05 -13.43
N LEU A 10 -8.29 -10.80 -13.15
CA LEU A 10 -7.83 -10.36 -11.83
C LEU A 10 -8.44 -9.02 -11.41
N GLU A 11 -8.62 -8.08 -12.34
CA GLU A 11 -9.31 -6.81 -12.07
C GLU A 11 -10.76 -7.04 -11.63
N ARG A 12 -11.48 -7.95 -12.29
CA ARG A 12 -12.85 -8.32 -11.91
C ARG A 12 -12.88 -9.04 -10.57
N ASP A 13 -11.96 -9.98 -10.34
CA ASP A 13 -11.89 -10.76 -9.10
C ASP A 13 -11.61 -9.84 -7.91
N ILE A 14 -10.65 -8.92 -8.03
CA ILE A 14 -10.34 -7.89 -7.01
C ILE A 14 -11.54 -6.97 -6.82
N GLY A 15 -12.18 -6.52 -7.91
CA GLY A 15 -13.35 -5.65 -7.87
C GLY A 15 -14.57 -6.29 -7.19
N GLY A 16 -14.70 -7.62 -7.28
CA GLY A 16 -15.79 -8.38 -6.69
C GLY A 16 -15.65 -8.71 -5.21
N ILE A 17 -14.50 -8.43 -4.59
CA ILE A 17 -14.26 -8.72 -3.16
C ILE A 17 -15.21 -7.89 -2.29
N GLN A 18 -16.14 -8.57 -1.63
CA GLN A 18 -17.03 -7.97 -0.65
C GLN A 18 -16.39 -7.98 0.74
N PRO A 19 -16.62 -6.94 1.58
CA PRO A 19 -16.27 -7.02 2.97
C PRO A 19 -17.04 -8.18 3.64
N PRO A 20 -16.45 -8.89 4.62
CA PRO A 20 -17.14 -10.00 5.28
C PRO A 20 -18.44 -9.53 5.91
N ASP A 21 -19.54 -10.24 5.66
CA ASP A 21 -20.84 -10.01 6.27
C ASP A 21 -20.69 -10.01 7.80
N GLY A 22 -20.71 -8.82 8.39
CA GLY A 22 -20.57 -8.64 9.81
C GLY A 22 -21.95 -8.64 10.44
N SER A 23 -22.34 -9.73 11.11
CA SER A 23 -23.41 -9.71 12.12
C SER A 23 -23.02 -8.91 13.38
N SER A 24 -22.10 -7.93 13.27
CA SER A 24 -21.64 -7.16 14.42
C SER A 24 -22.72 -6.17 14.83
N SER A 25 -23.26 -6.33 16.03
CA SER A 25 -24.19 -5.37 16.65
C SER A 25 -23.62 -3.93 16.73
N GLU A 26 -22.31 -3.75 16.56
CA GLU A 26 -21.64 -2.46 16.60
C GLU A 26 -21.35 -1.90 15.20
N ARG A 27 -22.17 -0.93 14.78
CA ARG A 27 -22.04 -0.19 13.50
C ARG A 27 -20.63 0.34 13.21
N PHE A 28 -19.87 0.72 14.24
CA PHE A 28 -18.50 1.23 14.09
C PHE A 28 -17.53 0.16 13.55
N LEU A 29 -17.57 -1.07 14.10
CA LEU A 29 -16.68 -2.15 13.66
C LEU A 29 -16.97 -2.59 12.23
N ALA A 30 -18.24 -2.59 11.82
CA ALA A 30 -18.64 -2.86 10.44
C ALA A 30 -18.07 -1.80 9.46
N ILE A 31 -18.13 -0.51 9.82
CA ILE A 31 -17.53 0.57 9.04
C ILE A 31 -16.02 0.39 8.94
N MET A 32 -15.34 0.15 10.07
CA MET A 32 -13.89 -0.04 10.08
C MET A 32 -13.44 -1.23 9.24
N ARG A 33 -14.15 -2.36 9.32
CA ARG A 33 -13.90 -3.53 8.48
C ARG A 33 -14.07 -3.21 6.99
N SER A 34 -15.11 -2.44 6.65
CA SER A 34 -15.35 -2.03 5.27
C SER A 34 -14.21 -1.16 4.74
N VAL A 35 -13.73 -0.20 5.55
CA VAL A 35 -12.58 0.65 5.19
C VAL A 35 -11.31 -0.19 5.00
N VAL A 36 -11.02 -1.11 5.91
CA VAL A 36 -9.84 -1.99 5.80
C VAL A 36 -9.91 -2.83 4.53
N ASN A 37 -11.06 -3.42 4.22
CA ASN A 37 -11.25 -4.21 3.00
C ASN A 37 -11.05 -3.36 1.75
N GLU A 38 -11.59 -2.14 1.72
CA GLU A 38 -11.38 -1.24 0.59
C GLU A 38 -9.90 -0.87 0.42
N CYS A 39 -9.20 -0.55 1.51
CA CYS A 39 -7.76 -0.29 1.47
C CYS A 39 -6.98 -1.49 0.90
N TRP A 40 -7.33 -2.72 1.31
CA TRP A 40 -6.74 -3.94 0.74
C TRP A 40 -7.04 -4.08 -0.75
N ARG A 41 -8.25 -3.76 -1.19
CA ARG A 41 -8.63 -3.78 -2.61
C ARG A 41 -7.78 -2.81 -3.44
N GLN A 42 -7.61 -1.59 -2.95
CA GLN A 42 -6.77 -0.59 -3.62
C GLN A 42 -5.28 -0.99 -3.63
N ALA A 43 -4.77 -1.60 -2.56
CA ALA A 43 -3.41 -2.12 -2.51
C ALA A 43 -3.21 -3.28 -3.51
N ALA A 44 -4.20 -4.16 -3.65
CA ALA A 44 -4.18 -5.24 -4.64
C ALA A 44 -4.15 -4.70 -6.07
N PHE A 45 -4.94 -3.67 -6.40
CA PHE A 45 -4.87 -3.01 -7.71
C PHE A 45 -3.49 -2.41 -7.99
N ILE A 46 -2.88 -1.73 -7.01
CA ILE A 46 -1.52 -1.17 -7.19
C ILE A 46 -0.50 -2.28 -7.46
N TYR A 47 -0.56 -3.38 -6.71
CA TYR A 47 0.31 -4.54 -6.95
C TYR A 47 0.06 -5.18 -8.32
N LEU A 48 -1.20 -5.32 -8.74
CA LEU A 48 -1.56 -5.84 -10.07
C LEU A 48 -0.98 -4.95 -11.18
N TYR A 49 -1.14 -3.63 -11.07
CA TYR A 49 -0.66 -2.71 -12.11
C TYR A 49 0.86 -2.59 -12.12
N MET A 50 1.50 -2.42 -10.97
CA MET A 50 2.95 -2.21 -10.91
C MET A 50 3.73 -3.53 -10.92
N GLY A 51 3.39 -4.47 -10.05
CA GLY A 51 4.14 -5.71 -9.87
C GLY A 51 3.88 -6.74 -10.96
N VAL A 52 2.62 -6.88 -11.40
CA VAL A 52 2.21 -7.93 -12.35
C VAL A 52 2.20 -7.42 -13.79
N ARG A 53 1.58 -6.27 -14.06
CA ARG A 53 1.53 -5.65 -15.40
C ARG A 53 2.82 -4.90 -15.76
N GLY A 54 3.55 -4.43 -14.74
CA GLY A 54 4.85 -3.78 -14.92
C GLY A 54 4.75 -2.27 -15.18
N ASP A 55 3.67 -1.63 -14.74
CA ASP A 55 3.50 -0.19 -14.90
C ASP A 55 4.35 0.59 -13.90
N SER A 56 4.64 1.85 -14.26
CA SER A 56 5.25 2.80 -13.34
C SER A 56 4.23 3.41 -12.39
N SER A 57 4.70 4.02 -11.30
CA SER A 57 3.87 4.84 -10.42
C SER A 57 3.23 6.05 -11.12
N GLY A 58 3.71 6.39 -12.31
CA GLY A 58 3.16 7.47 -13.15
C GLY A 58 1.86 7.10 -13.86
N ALA A 59 1.54 5.80 -14.00
CA ALA A 59 0.38 5.34 -14.75
C ALA A 59 -0.94 5.81 -14.11
N SER A 60 -1.93 6.18 -14.94
CA SER A 60 -3.20 6.73 -14.49
C SER A 60 -3.97 5.78 -13.58
N SER A 61 -3.97 4.48 -13.87
CA SER A 61 -4.63 3.45 -13.05
C SER A 61 -3.98 3.31 -11.66
N VAL A 62 -2.64 3.41 -11.58
CA VAL A 62 -1.90 3.37 -10.32
C VAL A 62 -2.21 4.61 -9.49
N LYS A 63 -2.16 5.80 -10.11
CA LYS A 63 -2.52 7.07 -9.45
C LYS A 63 -3.94 7.07 -8.92
N GLN A 64 -4.89 6.53 -9.68
CA GLN A 64 -6.28 6.46 -9.28
C GLN A 64 -6.47 5.54 -8.07
N ALA A 65 -5.91 4.32 -8.10
CA ALA A 65 -5.98 3.40 -6.98
C ALA A 65 -5.32 3.98 -5.72
N PHE A 66 -4.16 4.62 -5.88
CA PHE A 66 -3.44 5.29 -4.80
C PHE A 66 -4.26 6.43 -4.18
N LYS A 67 -4.85 7.30 -5.02
CA LYS A 67 -5.73 8.38 -4.56
C LYS A 67 -6.93 7.86 -3.79
N CYS A 68 -7.56 6.78 -4.25
CA CYS A 68 -8.65 6.12 -3.54
C CYS A 68 -8.19 5.62 -2.16
N PHE A 69 -7.03 4.96 -2.08
CA PHE A 69 -6.45 4.53 -0.81
C PHE A 69 -6.21 5.70 0.14
N MET A 70 -5.54 6.75 -0.32
CA MET A 70 -5.21 7.90 0.53
C MET A 70 -6.45 8.62 1.04
N LYS A 71 -7.54 8.67 0.24
CA LYS A 71 -8.83 9.20 0.68
C LYS A 71 -9.43 8.39 1.83
N LEU A 72 -9.37 7.05 1.74
CA LEU A 72 -9.85 6.16 2.80
C LEU A 72 -9.02 6.31 4.07
N LEU A 73 -7.69 6.32 3.93
CA LEU A 73 -6.76 6.51 5.04
C LEU A 73 -6.94 7.88 5.72
N GLY A 74 -7.22 8.93 4.95
CA GLY A 74 -7.53 10.27 5.48
C GLY A 74 -8.86 10.33 6.25
N GLY A 75 -9.80 9.42 5.97
CA GLY A 75 -11.06 9.28 6.68
C GLY A 75 -10.96 8.53 8.00
N THR A 76 -9.82 7.92 8.32
CA THR A 76 -9.63 7.14 9.55
C THR A 76 -8.74 7.87 10.55
N ARG A 77 -9.03 7.70 11.84
CA ARG A 77 -8.12 8.19 12.90
C ARG A 77 -6.83 7.37 12.88
N SER A 78 -5.70 8.06 13.04
CA SER A 78 -4.41 7.40 13.28
C SER A 78 -4.40 6.70 14.63
N GLY A 79 -3.79 5.52 14.68
CA GLY A 79 -3.71 4.70 15.87
C GLY A 79 -4.06 3.26 15.57
N ARG A 80 -4.18 2.46 16.64
CA ARG A 80 -4.22 1.00 16.56
C ARG A 80 -5.24 0.44 15.55
N MET A 81 -6.48 0.91 15.61
CA MET A 81 -7.49 0.60 14.58
C MET A 81 -7.71 1.83 13.71
N PRO A 82 -7.55 1.74 12.37
CA PRO A 82 -7.33 0.52 11.58
C PRO A 82 -5.86 0.20 11.30
N ASP A 83 -4.89 1.01 11.75
CA ASP A 83 -3.54 0.97 11.21
C ASP A 83 -2.85 -0.40 11.39
N GLU A 84 -3.16 -1.14 12.47
CA GLU A 84 -2.65 -2.51 12.72
C GLU A 84 -2.99 -3.48 11.57
N PHE A 85 -4.12 -3.26 10.87
CA PHE A 85 -4.55 -4.04 9.71
C PHE A 85 -4.08 -3.47 8.37
N LEU A 86 -3.42 -2.30 8.39
CA LEU A 86 -3.01 -1.55 7.21
C LEU A 86 -1.50 -1.50 7.00
N ILE A 87 -0.68 -2.12 7.86
CA ILE A 87 0.79 -2.17 7.69
C ILE A 87 1.17 -2.70 6.30
N LEU A 88 0.71 -3.90 5.94
CA LEU A 88 1.00 -4.51 4.64
C LEU A 88 0.43 -3.69 3.46
N PRO A 89 -0.83 -3.23 3.51
CA PRO A 89 -1.35 -2.31 2.50
C PRO A 89 -0.51 -1.04 2.33
N LEU A 90 -0.09 -0.40 3.42
CA LEU A 90 0.77 0.78 3.40
C LEU A 90 2.10 0.50 2.69
N ILE A 91 2.73 -0.64 2.97
CA ILE A 91 3.95 -1.07 2.27
C ILE A 91 3.70 -1.27 0.77
N LEU A 92 2.61 -1.94 0.40
CA LEU A 92 2.28 -2.23 -1.00
C LEU A 92 1.97 -0.98 -1.83
N ILE A 93 1.37 0.05 -1.22
CA ILE A 93 1.06 1.30 -1.93
C ILE A 93 2.23 2.29 -1.97
N SER A 94 3.24 2.11 -1.10
CA SER A 94 4.35 3.07 -0.95
C SER A 94 5.09 3.39 -2.27
N PRO A 95 5.29 2.45 -3.21
CA PRO A 95 5.86 2.76 -4.52
C PRO A 95 5.03 3.74 -5.37
N ALA A 96 3.72 3.82 -5.12
CA ALA A 96 2.82 4.74 -5.82
C ALA A 96 2.83 6.17 -5.24
N ALA A 97 3.45 6.38 -4.08
CA ALA A 97 3.55 7.69 -3.42
C ALA A 97 4.61 8.59 -4.09
N GLN A 98 4.16 9.44 -5.02
CA GLN A 98 5.04 10.35 -5.76
C GLN A 98 5.33 11.65 -5.00
N GLU A 99 4.39 12.12 -4.18
CA GLU A 99 4.53 13.40 -3.47
C GLU A 99 5.01 13.22 -2.04
N ASN A 100 5.90 14.11 -1.59
CA ASN A 100 6.45 14.10 -0.22
C ASN A 100 5.35 14.16 0.86
N ARG A 101 4.24 14.84 0.58
CA ARG A 101 3.09 14.90 1.48
C ARG A 101 2.50 13.51 1.77
N ASP A 102 2.31 12.70 0.73
CA ASP A 102 1.73 11.37 0.86
C ASP A 102 2.73 10.41 1.51
N ARG A 103 4.01 10.50 1.13
CA ARG A 103 5.10 9.77 1.76
C ARG A 103 5.16 10.00 3.27
N GLU A 104 4.97 11.24 3.70
CA GLU A 104 4.95 11.60 5.12
C GLU A 104 3.72 11.06 5.87
N VAL A 105 2.56 10.97 5.21
CA VAL A 105 1.39 10.30 5.80
C VAL A 105 1.68 8.82 6.00
N ILE A 106 2.25 8.15 5.00
CA ILE A 106 2.61 6.72 5.07
C ILE A 106 3.65 6.49 6.17
N ARG A 107 4.73 7.29 6.20
CA ARG A 107 5.76 7.22 7.24
C ARG A 107 5.15 7.32 8.63
N ARG A 108 4.34 8.35 8.90
CA ARG A 108 3.72 8.54 10.21
C ARG A 108 2.80 7.38 10.60
N ARG A 109 2.09 6.77 9.66
CA ARG A 109 1.22 5.62 9.93
C ARG A 109 2.02 4.36 10.26
N LEU A 110 3.08 4.07 9.51
CA LEU A 110 3.97 2.93 9.77
C LEU A 110 4.73 3.08 11.09
N VAL A 111 5.23 4.29 11.37
CA VAL A 111 5.93 4.62 12.61
C VAL A 111 4.95 4.64 13.79
N GLY A 112 3.77 5.25 13.65
CA GLY A 112 2.80 5.44 14.75
C GLY A 112 2.29 4.14 15.41
N LEU A 113 2.50 2.99 14.78
CA LEU A 113 2.13 1.66 15.29
C LEU A 113 3.14 1.06 16.29
N HIS A 114 3.83 1.89 17.07
CA HIS A 114 4.78 1.46 18.10
C HIS A 114 4.10 0.56 19.15
N ARG A 115 4.35 -0.75 19.06
CA ARG A 115 4.42 -1.64 20.22
C ARG A 115 5.88 -1.99 20.42
N GLY A 116 6.34 -2.02 21.68
CA GLY A 116 7.72 -2.35 22.05
C GLY A 116 8.06 -3.84 21.82
N ASP A 117 7.77 -4.39 20.64
CA ASP A 117 7.92 -5.80 20.28
C ASP A 117 8.54 -6.00 18.88
N ARG A 118 8.83 -7.26 18.51
CA ARG A 118 9.54 -7.64 17.26
C ARG A 118 8.85 -7.16 15.97
N THR A 119 7.54 -6.89 16.02
CA THR A 119 6.75 -6.37 14.88
C THR A 119 7.22 -4.97 14.49
N HIS A 120 7.63 -4.15 15.47
CA HIS A 120 8.19 -2.82 15.25
C HIS A 120 9.49 -2.86 14.45
N ILE A 121 10.39 -3.77 14.79
CA ILE A 121 11.69 -3.92 14.11
C ILE A 121 11.50 -4.27 12.63
N ALA A 122 10.58 -5.20 12.32
CA ALA A 122 10.28 -5.57 10.94
C ALA A 122 9.69 -4.40 10.14
N ASN A 123 8.81 -3.59 10.76
CA ASN A 123 8.26 -2.39 10.13
C ASN A 123 9.33 -1.33 9.87
N CYS A 124 10.27 -1.12 10.80
CA CYS A 124 11.40 -0.22 10.61
C CYS A 124 12.28 -0.65 9.42
N TYR A 125 12.55 -1.95 9.26
CA TYR A 125 13.29 -2.46 8.11
C TYR A 125 12.58 -2.18 6.78
N MET A 126 11.26 -2.34 6.73
CA MET A 126 10.51 -1.98 5.51
C MET A 126 10.48 -0.47 5.28
N LEU A 127 10.45 0.35 6.33
CA LEU A 127 10.55 1.80 6.17
C LEU A 127 11.89 2.20 5.53
N TYR A 128 13.00 1.61 5.94
CA TYR A 128 14.30 1.86 5.29
C TYR A 128 14.32 1.43 3.82
N VAL A 129 13.68 0.31 3.47
CA VAL A 129 13.51 -0.11 2.08
C VAL A 129 12.70 0.93 1.29
N ILE A 130 11.61 1.42 1.88
CA ILE A 130 10.73 2.43 1.29
C ILE A 130 11.48 3.73 1.03
N GLU A 131 12.22 4.21 2.02
CA GLU A 131 12.99 5.44 1.93
C GLU A 131 14.13 5.35 0.91
N ASP A 132 14.77 4.19 0.78
CA ASP A 132 15.84 3.99 -0.20
C ASP A 132 15.33 4.10 -1.65
N TYR A 133 14.20 3.47 -2.01
CA TYR A 133 13.70 3.62 -3.39
C TYR A 133 13.04 4.99 -3.63
N TRP A 134 12.47 5.64 -2.61
CA TRP A 134 11.99 7.01 -2.75
C TRP A 134 13.15 7.97 -3.05
N ALA A 135 14.23 7.91 -2.26
CA ALA A 135 15.40 8.74 -2.45
C ALA A 135 16.05 8.52 -3.83
N ARG A 136 16.12 7.26 -4.28
CA ARG A 136 16.64 6.92 -5.60
C ARG A 136 15.79 7.52 -6.72
N ALA A 137 14.47 7.34 -6.64
CA ALA A 137 13.56 7.86 -7.66
C ALA A 137 13.61 9.39 -7.76
N ASP A 138 13.76 10.08 -6.62
CA ASP A 138 13.93 11.53 -6.57
C ASP A 138 15.26 11.97 -7.21
N ALA A 139 16.37 11.30 -6.86
CA ALA A 139 17.69 11.59 -7.41
C ALA A 139 17.76 11.37 -8.93
N GLU A 140 17.04 10.36 -9.43
CA GLU A 140 16.97 10.02 -10.86
C GLU A 140 15.83 10.75 -11.59
N ALA A 141 15.05 11.58 -10.88
CA ALA A 141 13.91 12.34 -11.41
C ALA A 141 12.95 11.49 -12.25
N ARG A 142 12.65 10.26 -11.81
CA ARG A 142 11.81 9.31 -12.56
C ARG A 142 10.71 8.67 -11.72
N PRO A 143 9.65 8.16 -12.37
CA PRO A 143 8.68 7.31 -11.70
C PRO A 143 9.32 6.04 -11.10
N ILE A 144 8.73 5.57 -10.01
CA ILE A 144 9.11 4.32 -9.35
C ILE A 144 8.54 3.15 -10.14
N MET A 145 9.35 2.12 -10.32
CA MET A 145 8.98 0.82 -10.86
C MET A 145 8.92 -0.21 -9.74
N TRP A 146 8.14 -1.27 -9.90
CA TRP A 146 8.12 -2.34 -8.90
C TRP A 146 9.49 -2.99 -8.69
N SER A 147 10.36 -2.99 -9.72
CA SER A 147 11.74 -3.46 -9.62
C SER A 147 12.58 -2.66 -8.62
N ASP A 148 12.28 -1.37 -8.39
CA ASP A 148 13.00 -0.56 -7.41
C ASP A 148 12.84 -1.10 -5.99
N VAL A 149 11.66 -1.66 -5.68
CA VAL A 149 11.37 -2.31 -4.40
C VAL A 149 12.29 -3.51 -4.21
N ALA A 150 12.44 -4.36 -5.22
CA ALA A 150 13.32 -5.53 -5.16
C ALA A 150 14.80 -5.12 -5.00
N ILE A 151 15.24 -4.07 -5.71
CA ILE A 151 16.60 -3.55 -5.61
C ILE A 151 16.86 -2.99 -4.19
N SER A 152 15.96 -2.17 -3.66
CA SER A 152 16.08 -1.62 -2.30
C SER A 152 16.04 -2.71 -1.24
N ARG A 153 15.15 -3.69 -1.39
CA ARG A 153 15.06 -4.83 -0.47
C ARG A 153 16.39 -5.58 -0.39
N ARG A 154 16.99 -5.90 -1.54
CA ARG A 154 18.30 -6.56 -1.59
C ARG A 154 19.41 -5.71 -0.98
N LYS A 155 19.42 -4.41 -1.28
CA LYS A 155 20.43 -3.48 -0.77
C LYS A 155 20.35 -3.30 0.76
N VAL A 156 19.15 -3.08 1.29
CA VAL A 156 18.94 -2.73 2.71
C VAL A 156 18.91 -3.97 3.59
N LEU A 157 18.32 -5.07 3.12
CA LEU A 157 18.11 -6.28 3.94
C LEU A 157 19.02 -7.44 3.57
N GLY A 158 19.78 -7.35 2.47
CA GLY A 158 20.67 -8.43 2.00
C GLY A 158 19.94 -9.65 1.41
N ILE A 159 18.65 -9.54 1.12
CA ILE A 159 17.77 -10.65 0.67
C ILE A 159 16.99 -10.35 -0.61
#